data_AF-A0A1F9Z4M3-F1
#
_entry.id   AF-A0A1F9Z4M3-F1
#
_cell.length_a   1.000
_cell.length_b   1.000
_cell.length_c   1.000
_cell.angle_alpha   90.00
_cell.angle_beta   90.00
_cell.angle_gamma   90.00
#
_symmetry.space_group_name_H-M   'P 1'
#
loop_
_entity.id
_entity.type
_entity.pdbx_description
1 polymer ?
#
loop_
_entity_poly.entity_id
_entity_poly.type
_entity_poly.pdbx_seq_one_letter_code
_entity_poly.pdbx_strand_id
1 'polypeptide(L)'
;MNPPRFDEAIRAAAQELANVPGVRSAVLFGSAARGRATEESDIDLFIDCDREAEDTAWKALLATDRRFRVEFSPIFYRSEEREAFDKQFLESIVRQGRALFGSLPAVTPAQLDLQPLRLVSYQTGRLSPRKRAQFLREVDGYETRKRVGRKTYVVRKTGFLREAGGWRIGRGAVVVPEESIEAFDELLRRYGATRHIVPIWSQRP
;
A
#
# COMPACT_ATOMS: atom_id res chain seq x y z
N MET A 1 -15.24 -10.06 -13.64
CA MET A 1 -15.22 -9.49 -15.00
C MET A 1 -16.19 -8.33 -14.98
N ASN A 2 -15.78 -7.17 -15.52
CA ASN A 2 -16.62 -5.99 -15.53
C ASN A 2 -17.83 -6.17 -16.46
N PRO A 3 -18.89 -5.37 -16.31
CA PRO A 3 -19.99 -5.33 -17.28
C PRO A 3 -19.48 -5.02 -18.69
N PRO A 4 -19.97 -5.69 -19.76
CA PRO A 4 -19.48 -5.46 -21.13
C PRO A 4 -19.57 -3.99 -21.59
N ARG A 5 -20.62 -3.27 -21.15
CA ARG A 5 -20.82 -1.85 -21.48
C ARG A 5 -19.71 -0.95 -20.92
N PHE A 6 -19.03 -1.35 -19.84
CA PHE A 6 -17.96 -0.56 -19.24
C PHE A 6 -16.76 -0.50 -20.18
N ASP A 7 -16.39 -1.62 -20.81
CA ASP A 7 -15.22 -1.65 -21.69
C ASP A 7 -15.39 -0.74 -22.90
N GLU A 8 -16.61 -0.65 -23.46
CA GLU A 8 -16.93 0.28 -24.54
C GLU A 8 -16.95 1.73 -24.06
N ALA A 9 -17.58 2.01 -22.91
CA ALA A 9 -17.63 3.34 -22.33
C ALA A 9 -16.24 3.87 -21.99
N ILE A 10 -15.39 3.05 -21.36
CA ILE A 10 -14.00 3.40 -21.00
C ILE A 10 -13.18 3.74 -22.23
N ARG A 11 -13.30 2.95 -23.31
CA ARG A 11 -12.62 3.25 -24.58
C ARG A 11 -13.09 4.56 -25.19
N ALA A 12 -14.41 4.81 -25.19
CA ALA A 12 -14.97 6.05 -25.71
C ALA A 12 -14.49 7.26 -24.88
N ALA A 13 -14.59 7.18 -23.55
CA ALA A 13 -14.12 8.23 -22.65
C ALA A 13 -12.63 8.52 -22.83
N ALA A 14 -11.79 7.50 -23.00
CA ALA A 14 -10.36 7.69 -23.27
C ALA A 14 -10.12 8.48 -24.56
N GLN A 15 -10.86 8.19 -25.62
CA GLN A 15 -10.72 8.89 -26.90
C GLN A 15 -11.21 10.34 -26.82
N GLU A 16 -12.35 10.58 -26.17
CA GLU A 16 -12.89 11.93 -26.00
C GLU A 16 -11.96 12.79 -25.13
N LEU A 17 -11.50 12.26 -23.99
CA LEU A 17 -10.57 12.96 -23.10
C LEU A 17 -9.22 13.25 -23.76
N ALA A 18 -8.68 12.34 -24.57
CA ALA A 18 -7.42 12.56 -25.28
C ALA A 18 -7.51 13.69 -26.32
N ASN A 19 -8.71 14.04 -26.78
CA ASN A 19 -8.95 15.14 -27.70
C ASN A 19 -9.15 16.50 -26.99
N VAL A 20 -9.25 16.52 -25.66
CA VAL A 20 -9.42 17.76 -24.89
C VAL A 20 -8.05 18.42 -24.68
N PRO A 21 -7.81 19.63 -25.24
CA PRO A 21 -6.56 20.35 -25.00
C PRO A 21 -6.35 20.61 -23.51
N GLY A 22 -5.14 20.33 -23.02
CA GLY A 22 -4.78 20.48 -21.61
C GLY A 22 -5.02 19.22 -20.75
N VAL A 23 -5.64 18.17 -21.29
CA VAL A 23 -5.65 16.84 -20.65
C VAL A 23 -4.39 16.07 -21.04
N ARG A 24 -3.58 15.70 -20.05
CA ARG A 24 -2.29 15.02 -20.24
C ARG A 24 -2.40 13.50 -20.11
N SER A 25 -3.18 13.02 -19.15
CA SER A 25 -3.41 11.59 -18.97
C SER A 25 -4.75 11.30 -18.31
N ALA A 26 -5.25 10.09 -18.52
CA ALA A 26 -6.38 9.54 -17.80
C ALA A 26 -6.06 8.12 -17.35
N VAL A 27 -6.31 7.83 -16.07
CA VAL A 27 -6.02 6.56 -15.44
C VAL A 27 -7.31 6.00 -14.86
N LEU A 28 -7.71 4.82 -15.32
CA LEU A 28 -8.78 4.05 -14.71
C LEU A 28 -8.29 3.50 -13.37
N PHE A 29 -9.03 3.71 -12.29
CA PHE A 29 -8.74 3.10 -10.99
C PHE A 29 -9.99 2.39 -10.44
N GLY A 30 -9.98 2.08 -9.14
CA GLY A 30 -11.17 1.55 -8.48
C GLY A 30 -11.53 0.11 -8.85
N SER A 31 -12.83 -0.20 -8.77
CA SER A 31 -13.36 -1.57 -8.99
C SER A 31 -13.18 -2.03 -10.43
N ALA A 32 -13.41 -1.12 -11.39
CA ALA A 32 -13.29 -1.36 -12.82
C ALA A 32 -11.85 -1.68 -13.24
N ALA A 33 -10.84 -0.97 -12.71
CA ALA A 33 -9.44 -1.28 -12.97
C ALA A 33 -9.05 -2.71 -12.52
N ARG A 34 -9.66 -3.20 -11.42
CA ARG A 34 -9.40 -4.52 -10.84
C ARG A 34 -10.24 -5.64 -11.44
N GLY A 35 -11.12 -5.36 -12.41
CA GLY A 35 -12.00 -6.35 -13.03
C GLY A 35 -13.16 -6.83 -12.12
N ARG A 36 -13.48 -6.03 -11.10
CA ARG A 36 -14.46 -6.34 -10.03
C ARG A 36 -15.66 -5.39 -10.02
N ALA A 37 -15.84 -4.57 -11.05
CA ALA A 37 -17.03 -3.73 -11.15
C ALA A 37 -18.30 -4.58 -11.30
N THR A 38 -19.38 -4.12 -10.71
CA THR A 38 -20.74 -4.64 -10.87
C THR A 38 -21.56 -3.68 -11.74
N GLU A 39 -22.79 -4.04 -12.10
CA GLU A 39 -23.68 -3.17 -12.89
C GLU A 39 -24.05 -1.86 -12.18
N GLU A 40 -23.91 -1.81 -10.86
CA GLU A 40 -24.19 -0.64 -10.01
C GLU A 40 -22.93 0.19 -9.72
N SER A 41 -21.75 -0.27 -10.16
CA SER A 41 -20.51 0.45 -9.93
C SER A 41 -20.42 1.70 -10.81
N ASP A 42 -19.75 2.72 -10.30
CA ASP A 42 -19.21 3.82 -11.08
C ASP A 42 -17.88 3.44 -11.75
N ILE A 43 -17.44 4.30 -12.66
CA ILE A 43 -16.17 4.19 -13.37
C ILE A 43 -15.25 5.30 -12.90
N ASP A 44 -14.38 4.95 -11.95
CA ASP A 44 -13.40 5.85 -11.35
C ASP A 44 -12.27 6.23 -12.33
N LEU A 45 -12.09 7.54 -12.58
CA LEU A 45 -11.04 8.07 -13.44
C LEU A 45 -10.17 9.09 -12.71
N PHE A 46 -8.86 8.96 -12.82
CA PHE A 46 -7.91 9.94 -12.31
C PHE A 46 -7.28 10.66 -13.50
N ILE A 47 -7.54 11.96 -13.62
CA ILE A 47 -7.29 12.73 -14.84
C ILE A 47 -6.26 13.83 -14.54
N ASP A 48 -5.10 13.77 -15.17
CA ASP A 48 -4.10 14.83 -15.11
C ASP A 48 -4.42 15.89 -16.17
N CYS A 49 -4.84 17.08 -15.76
CA CYS A 49 -5.17 18.15 -16.69
C CYS A 49 -4.95 19.56 -16.15
N ASP A 50 -4.85 20.53 -17.05
CA ASP A 50 -4.87 21.96 -16.72
C ASP A 50 -6.21 22.36 -16.07
N ARG A 51 -6.24 23.49 -15.34
CA ARG A 51 -7.47 23.98 -14.70
C ARG A 51 -8.53 24.34 -15.72
N GLU A 52 -8.11 24.91 -16.83
CA GLU A 52 -8.95 25.37 -17.93
C GLU A 52 -9.59 24.20 -18.69
N ALA A 53 -8.99 23.01 -18.63
CA ALA A 53 -9.46 21.82 -19.32
C ALA A 53 -10.54 21.05 -18.52
N GLU A 54 -10.67 21.29 -17.22
CA GLU A 54 -11.50 20.50 -16.30
C GLU A 54 -12.97 20.45 -16.71
N ASP A 55 -13.59 21.60 -16.98
CA ASP A 55 -15.00 21.69 -17.39
C ASP A 55 -15.25 21.01 -18.76
N THR A 56 -14.28 21.11 -19.68
CA THR A 56 -14.38 20.47 -21.00
C THR A 56 -14.25 18.95 -20.88
N ALA A 57 -13.31 18.47 -20.06
CA ALA A 57 -13.12 17.05 -19.76
C ALA A 57 -14.37 16.46 -19.06
N TRP A 58 -14.92 17.18 -18.08
CA TRP A 58 -16.16 16.79 -17.41
C TRP A 58 -17.35 16.68 -18.39
N LYS A 59 -17.53 17.66 -19.28
CA LYS A 59 -18.58 17.63 -20.31
C LYS A 59 -18.43 16.45 -21.28
N ALA A 60 -17.19 16.11 -21.65
CA ALA A 60 -16.91 14.94 -22.49
C ALA A 60 -17.31 13.62 -21.80
N LEU A 61 -17.05 13.51 -20.49
CA LEU A 61 -17.48 12.36 -19.69
C LEU A 61 -19.00 12.28 -19.57
N LEU A 62 -19.68 13.39 -19.27
CA LEU A 62 -21.15 13.43 -19.19
C LEU A 62 -21.85 13.03 -20.50
N ALA A 63 -21.29 13.39 -21.64
CA ALA A 63 -21.80 12.95 -22.95
C ALA A 63 -21.65 11.42 -23.10
N THR A 64 -20.54 10.87 -22.63
CA THR A 64 -20.24 9.44 -22.65
C THR A 64 -21.12 8.65 -21.67
N ASP A 65 -21.32 9.16 -20.45
CA ASP A 65 -22.24 8.62 -19.43
C ASP A 65 -23.62 8.35 -20.02
N ARG A 66 -24.20 9.39 -20.65
CA ARG A 66 -25.54 9.30 -21.25
C ARG A 66 -25.59 8.31 -22.40
N ARG A 67 -24.54 8.27 -23.23
CA ARG A 67 -24.46 7.39 -24.40
C ARG A 67 -24.42 5.91 -24.00
N PHE A 68 -23.64 5.56 -22.97
CA PHE A 68 -23.42 4.17 -22.55
C PHE A 68 -24.22 3.77 -21.31
N ARG A 69 -24.99 4.70 -20.74
CA ARG A 69 -25.75 4.54 -19.49
C ARG A 69 -24.86 4.07 -18.34
N VAL A 70 -23.68 4.69 -18.20
CA VAL A 70 -22.74 4.46 -17.10
C VAL A 70 -22.58 5.76 -16.30
N GLU A 71 -21.84 5.69 -15.21
CA GLU A 71 -21.49 6.86 -14.40
C GLU A 71 -19.97 6.92 -14.24
N PHE A 72 -19.34 7.95 -14.80
CA PHE A 72 -17.94 8.27 -14.56
C PHE A 72 -17.79 9.08 -13.27
N SER A 73 -16.83 8.69 -12.44
CA SER A 73 -16.43 9.39 -11.21
C SER A 73 -14.99 9.91 -11.38
N PRO A 74 -14.80 11.07 -12.04
CA PRO A 74 -13.47 11.64 -12.26
C PRO A 74 -12.93 12.38 -11.03
N ILE A 75 -11.64 12.22 -10.81
CA ILE A 75 -10.81 12.98 -9.89
C ILE A 75 -9.76 13.72 -10.72
N PHE A 76 -9.83 15.05 -10.73
CA PHE A 76 -8.88 15.88 -11.44
C PHE A 76 -7.62 16.10 -10.62
N TYR A 77 -6.47 15.92 -11.26
CA TYR A 77 -5.16 15.94 -10.64
C TYR A 77 -4.23 16.92 -11.33
N ARG A 78 -3.38 17.55 -10.53
CA ARG A 78 -2.28 18.39 -10.98
C ARG A 78 -1.05 18.11 -10.14
N SER A 79 0.11 18.10 -10.78
CA SER A 79 1.37 17.74 -10.13
C SER A 79 1.71 18.63 -8.93
N GLU A 80 1.36 19.91 -9.03
CA GLU A 80 1.54 20.97 -8.04
C GLU A 80 0.56 20.86 -6.85
N GLU A 81 -0.56 20.14 -7.02
CA GLU A 81 -1.56 19.90 -5.97
C GLU A 81 -1.34 18.55 -5.26
N ARG A 82 -0.28 17.82 -5.60
CA ARG A 82 -0.02 16.45 -5.11
C ARG A 82 -0.10 16.31 -3.60
N GLU A 83 0.48 17.25 -2.85
CA GLU A 83 0.53 17.20 -1.39
C GLU A 83 -0.85 17.31 -0.73
N ALA A 84 -1.88 17.76 -1.45
CA ALA A 84 -3.26 17.81 -0.97
C ALA A 84 -3.98 16.45 -1.06
N PHE A 85 -3.45 15.50 -1.83
CA PHE A 85 -4.03 14.16 -1.96
C PHE A 85 -3.57 13.25 -0.84
N ASP A 86 -4.46 12.34 -0.42
CA ASP A 86 -4.08 11.26 0.46
C ASP A 86 -3.01 10.36 -0.21
N LYS A 87 -1.95 10.06 0.55
CA LYS A 87 -0.78 9.33 0.03
C LYS A 87 -1.12 7.86 -0.25
N GLN A 88 -2.01 7.24 0.52
CA GLN A 88 -2.46 5.88 0.25
C GLN A 88 -3.33 5.82 -1.01
N PHE A 89 -4.14 6.85 -1.23
CA PHE A 89 -4.89 7.01 -2.46
C PHE A 89 -3.95 7.10 -3.67
N LEU A 90 -2.96 8.00 -3.66
CA LEU A 90 -1.97 8.11 -4.75
C LEU A 90 -1.17 6.81 -4.95
N GLU A 91 -0.75 6.14 -3.86
CA GLU A 91 -0.11 4.82 -3.92
C GLU A 91 -1.02 3.79 -4.62
N SER A 92 -2.32 3.83 -4.35
CA SER A 92 -3.30 2.95 -4.98
C SER A 92 -3.44 3.22 -6.48
N ILE A 93 -3.41 4.48 -6.92
CA ILE A 93 -3.45 4.86 -8.34
C ILE A 93 -2.23 4.31 -9.06
N VAL A 94 -1.04 4.44 -8.48
CA VAL A 94 0.20 3.96 -9.12
C VAL A 94 0.29 2.43 -9.12
N ARG A 95 -0.16 1.79 -8.04
CA ARG A 95 -0.07 0.33 -7.87
C ARG A 95 -1.11 -0.44 -8.70
N GLN A 96 -2.31 0.12 -8.86
CA GLN A 96 -3.47 -0.62 -9.40
C GLN A 96 -4.15 0.10 -10.56
N GLY A 97 -3.83 1.36 -10.80
CA GLY A 97 -4.38 2.14 -11.89
C GLY A 97 -3.93 1.59 -13.25
N ARG A 98 -4.80 1.76 -14.24
CA ARG A 98 -4.55 1.41 -15.64
C ARG A 98 -4.61 2.68 -16.45
N ALA A 99 -3.48 3.10 -17.01
CA ALA A 99 -3.45 4.24 -17.93
C ALA A 99 -4.33 3.91 -19.14
N LEU A 100 -5.31 4.78 -19.41
CA LEU A 100 -6.11 4.73 -20.63
C LEU A 100 -5.36 5.41 -21.78
N PHE A 101 -4.69 6.52 -21.46
CA PHE A 101 -3.67 7.18 -22.28
C PHE A 101 -2.73 8.01 -21.37
N GLY A 102 -1.60 8.44 -21.92
CA GLY A 102 -0.56 9.12 -21.15
C GLY A 102 0.11 8.19 -20.13
N SER A 103 0.51 8.72 -18.98
CA SER A 103 1.19 7.98 -17.91
C SER A 103 0.46 8.06 -16.57
N LEU A 104 0.73 7.08 -15.70
CA LEU A 104 0.42 7.17 -14.27
C LEU A 104 1.12 8.39 -13.65
N PRO A 105 0.62 8.94 -12.52
CA PRO A 105 1.28 10.04 -11.84
C PRO A 105 2.70 9.65 -11.40
N ALA A 106 3.67 10.51 -11.72
CA ALA A 106 5.06 10.32 -11.31
C ALA A 106 5.22 10.70 -9.83
N VAL A 107 5.40 9.69 -8.98
CA VAL A 107 5.60 9.86 -7.53
C VAL A 107 6.86 9.11 -7.07
N THR A 108 7.54 9.69 -6.09
CA THR A 108 8.69 9.08 -5.43
C THR A 108 8.25 8.37 -4.14
N PRO A 109 9.04 7.40 -3.62
CA PRO A 109 8.75 6.79 -2.32
C PRO A 109 8.55 7.82 -1.20
N ALA A 110 9.38 8.87 -1.17
CA ALA A 110 9.26 9.94 -0.19
C ALA A 110 7.92 10.69 -0.27
N GLN A 111 7.41 10.95 -1.48
CA GLN A 111 6.10 11.60 -1.67
C GLN A 111 4.92 10.71 -1.26
N LEU A 112 5.12 9.39 -1.20
CA LEU A 112 4.14 8.43 -0.72
C LEU A 112 4.34 8.03 0.76
N ASP A 113 5.26 8.68 1.48
CA ASP A 113 5.70 8.29 2.83
C ASP A 113 6.12 6.82 2.95
N LEU A 114 6.64 6.26 1.85
CA LEU A 114 7.16 4.90 1.84
C LEU A 114 8.56 4.90 2.44
N GLN A 115 8.75 4.02 3.43
CA GLN A 115 10.04 3.82 4.07
C GLN A 115 10.67 2.50 3.61
N PRO A 116 12.00 2.45 3.51
CA PRO A 116 12.70 1.20 3.26
C PRO A 116 12.62 0.33 4.53
N LEU A 117 12.16 -0.90 4.34
CA LEU A 117 11.99 -1.87 5.42
C LEU A 117 12.49 -3.25 4.93
N ARG A 118 12.62 -4.18 5.87
CA ARG A 118 12.98 -5.56 5.59
C ARG A 118 11.90 -6.50 6.10
N LEU A 119 11.29 -7.24 5.17
CA LEU A 119 10.46 -8.39 5.52
C LEU A 119 11.39 -9.57 5.80
N VAL A 120 11.35 -10.09 7.02
CA VAL A 120 12.17 -11.20 7.45
C VAL A 120 11.29 -12.39 7.78
N SER A 121 11.35 -13.40 6.93
CA SER A 121 10.77 -14.72 7.21
C SER A 121 11.84 -15.61 7.84
N TYR A 122 11.54 -16.25 8.95
CA TYR A 122 12.47 -17.13 9.64
C TYR A 122 11.79 -18.42 10.13
N GLN A 123 12.58 -19.49 10.25
CA GLN A 123 12.11 -20.77 10.78
C GLN A 123 12.88 -21.12 12.05
N THR A 124 12.12 -21.52 13.07
CA THR A 124 12.65 -21.97 14.37
C THR A 124 12.47 -23.47 14.60
N GLY A 125 12.06 -24.22 13.57
CA GLY A 125 11.72 -25.65 13.69
C GLY A 125 12.88 -26.54 14.12
N ARG A 126 14.13 -26.11 13.87
CA ARG A 126 15.35 -26.82 14.31
C ARG A 126 15.79 -26.45 15.73
N LEU A 127 15.10 -25.51 16.38
CA LEU A 127 15.44 -25.07 17.73
C LEU A 127 14.73 -25.94 18.78
N SER A 128 15.45 -26.27 19.86
CA SER A 128 14.81 -26.91 21.00
C SER A 128 13.73 -25.98 21.60
N PRO A 129 12.70 -26.54 22.28
CA PRO A 129 11.63 -25.73 22.87
C PRO A 129 12.14 -24.60 23.77
N ARG A 130 13.19 -24.87 24.56
CA ARG A 130 13.86 -23.88 25.41
C ARG A 130 14.52 -22.76 24.59
N LYS A 131 15.31 -23.10 23.57
CA LYS A 131 15.97 -22.10 22.71
C LYS A 131 14.95 -21.26 21.94
N ARG A 132 13.88 -21.90 21.44
CA ARG A 132 12.78 -21.20 20.76
C ARG A 132 12.07 -20.20 21.68
N ALA A 133 11.77 -20.59 22.91
CA ALA A 133 11.16 -19.69 23.88
C ALA A 133 12.08 -18.51 24.23
N GLN A 134 13.38 -18.75 24.37
CA GLN A 134 14.36 -17.70 24.63
C GLN A 134 14.47 -16.72 23.45
N PHE A 135 14.57 -17.23 22.23
CA PHE A 135 14.55 -16.44 20.99
C PHE A 135 13.33 -15.53 20.92
N LEU A 136 12.12 -16.09 21.09
CA LEU A 136 10.89 -15.28 21.02
C LEU A 136 10.84 -14.20 22.11
N ARG A 137 11.38 -14.47 23.30
CA ARG A 137 11.49 -13.45 24.36
C ARG A 137 12.46 -12.32 24.03
N GLU A 138 13.52 -12.58 23.26
CA GLU A 138 14.41 -11.51 22.79
C GLU A 138 13.77 -10.71 21.65
N VAL A 139 13.03 -11.37 20.76
CA VAL A 139 12.35 -10.71 19.63
C VAL A 139 11.17 -9.87 20.09
N ASP A 140 10.25 -10.46 20.86
CA ASP A 140 8.97 -9.85 21.25
C ASP A 140 9.00 -9.18 22.63
N GLY A 141 9.97 -9.54 23.46
CA GLY A 141 9.99 -9.16 24.87
C GLY A 141 9.17 -10.12 25.72
N TYR A 142 9.03 -9.81 27.00
CA TYR A 142 8.17 -10.58 27.91
C TYR A 142 7.74 -9.79 29.14
N GLU A 143 6.60 -10.18 29.71
CA GLU A 143 6.16 -9.78 31.03
C GLU A 143 6.14 -11.01 31.94
N THR A 144 6.76 -10.90 33.12
CA THR A 144 6.66 -11.91 34.18
C THR A 144 6.06 -11.30 35.42
N ARG A 145 5.10 -12.00 36.03
CA ARG A 145 4.48 -11.63 37.30
C ARG A 145 4.95 -12.57 38.39
N LYS A 146 5.53 -12.03 39.46
CA LYS A 146 5.97 -12.79 40.63
C LYS A 146 5.23 -12.30 41.86
N ARG A 147 4.50 -13.19 42.52
CA ARG A 147 3.88 -12.89 43.82
C ARG A 147 4.89 -13.16 44.93
N VAL A 148 5.15 -12.16 45.77
CA VAL A 148 6.00 -12.27 46.96
C VAL A 148 5.16 -11.80 48.14
N GLY A 149 4.68 -12.76 48.94
CA GLY A 149 3.70 -12.51 50.00
C GLY A 149 2.36 -11.97 49.46
N ARG A 150 1.96 -10.78 49.92
CA ARG A 150 0.75 -10.06 49.45
C ARG A 150 1.01 -9.14 48.25
N LYS A 151 2.27 -8.94 47.83
CA LYS A 151 2.63 -8.04 46.74
C LYS A 151 2.89 -8.81 45.44
N THR A 152 2.42 -8.26 44.32
CA THR A 152 2.71 -8.78 42.98
C THR A 152 3.70 -7.85 42.29
N TYR A 153 4.85 -8.40 41.90
CA TYR A 153 5.88 -7.70 41.15
C TYR A 153 5.75 -8.06 39.67
N VAL A 154 5.75 -7.05 38.81
CA VAL A 154 5.68 -7.22 37.36
C VAL A 154 7.01 -6.76 36.77
N VAL A 155 7.72 -7.68 36.12
CA VAL A 155 8.94 -7.38 35.36
C VAL A 155 8.58 -7.40 33.88
N ARG A 156 8.85 -6.30 33.19
CA ARG A 156 8.67 -6.16 31.74
C ARG A 156 10.04 -5.99 31.10
N LYS A 157 10.31 -6.78 30.07
CA LYS A 157 11.46 -6.61 29.21
C LYS A 157 10.97 -6.32 27.79
N THR A 158 11.45 -5.22 27.22
CA THR A 158 11.19 -4.87 25.83
C THR A 158 11.95 -5.84 24.91
N GLY A 159 11.30 -6.24 23.83
CA GLY A 159 11.94 -7.05 22.78
C GLY A 159 12.53 -6.18 21.68
N PHE A 160 13.41 -6.79 20.90
CA PHE A 160 14.06 -6.17 19.75
C PHE A 160 13.08 -5.45 18.82
N LEU A 161 11.95 -6.08 18.48
CA LEU A 161 11.01 -5.47 17.52
C LEU A 161 10.51 -4.12 18.03
N ARG A 162 10.15 -4.02 19.30
CA ARG A 162 9.63 -2.77 19.87
C ARG A 162 10.74 -1.72 20.02
N GLU A 163 11.96 -2.11 20.35
CA GLU A 163 13.12 -1.21 20.43
C GLU A 163 13.48 -0.65 19.05
N ALA A 164 13.47 -1.50 18.03
CA ALA A 164 13.83 -1.15 16.66
C ALA A 164 12.70 -0.48 15.88
N GLY A 165 11.47 -0.38 16.42
CA GLY A 165 10.30 0.08 15.65
C GLY A 165 9.83 -0.92 14.57
N GLY A 166 10.21 -2.19 14.69
CA GLY A 166 9.71 -3.30 13.89
C GLY A 166 8.42 -3.90 14.46
N TRP A 167 7.79 -4.77 13.68
CA TRP A 167 6.55 -5.43 14.08
C TRP A 167 6.44 -6.84 13.50
N ARG A 168 5.54 -7.61 14.10
CA ARG A 168 5.30 -9.00 13.70
C ARG A 168 4.17 -9.06 12.68
N ILE A 169 4.43 -9.74 11.57
CA ILE A 169 3.40 -10.09 10.57
C ILE A 169 2.78 -11.46 10.90
N GLY A 170 3.60 -12.38 11.43
CA GLY A 170 3.13 -13.72 11.80
C GLY A 170 4.12 -14.49 12.67
N ARG A 171 3.82 -15.77 12.92
CA ARG A 171 4.61 -16.63 13.83
C ARG A 171 6.09 -16.81 13.42
N GLY A 172 6.40 -16.66 12.14
CA GLY A 172 7.76 -16.75 11.60
C GLY A 172 8.08 -15.61 10.64
N ALA A 173 7.40 -14.47 10.77
CA ALA A 173 7.62 -13.34 9.87
C ALA A 173 7.50 -12.02 10.64
N VAL A 174 8.47 -11.14 10.44
CA VAL A 174 8.52 -9.80 11.03
C VAL A 174 8.94 -8.79 9.97
N VAL A 175 8.61 -7.53 10.21
CA VAL A 175 9.16 -6.39 9.47
C VAL A 175 10.02 -5.59 10.43
N VAL A 176 11.20 -5.19 9.97
CA VAL A 176 12.10 -4.30 10.70
C VAL A 176 12.52 -3.13 9.79
N PRO A 177 12.84 -1.95 10.35
CA PRO A 177 13.43 -0.88 9.56
C PRO A 177 14.75 -1.30 8.92
N GLU A 178 15.08 -0.68 7.78
CA GLU A 178 16.31 -0.94 7.03
C GLU A 178 17.55 -0.86 7.93
N GLU A 179 17.62 0.18 8.76
CA GLU A 179 18.71 0.46 9.68
C GLU A 179 18.89 -0.61 10.78
N SER A 180 17.87 -1.44 11.02
CA SER A 180 17.86 -2.44 12.09
C SER A 180 18.14 -3.85 11.61
N ILE A 181 18.30 -4.06 10.30
CA ILE A 181 18.41 -5.41 9.74
C ILE A 181 19.66 -6.15 10.18
N GLU A 182 20.80 -5.48 10.27
CA GLU A 182 22.06 -6.13 10.66
C GLU A 182 21.97 -6.71 12.07
N ALA A 183 21.44 -5.93 13.01
CA ALA A 183 21.25 -6.36 14.39
C ALA A 183 20.22 -7.51 14.50
N PHE A 184 19.13 -7.44 13.74
CA PHE A 184 18.13 -8.52 13.76
C PHE A 184 18.67 -9.81 13.13
N ASP A 185 19.44 -9.68 12.06
CA ASP A 185 20.05 -10.78 11.37
C ASP A 185 21.11 -11.49 12.23
N GLU A 186 21.90 -10.73 12.99
CA GLU A 186 22.82 -11.28 14.00
C GLU A 186 22.06 -12.07 15.08
N LEU A 187 20.95 -11.53 15.59
CA LEU A 187 20.09 -12.21 16.55
C LEU A 187 19.57 -13.55 15.98
N LEU A 188 19.12 -13.58 14.72
CA LEU A 188 18.69 -14.83 14.07
C LEU A 188 19.84 -15.85 13.94
N ARG A 189 21.03 -15.40 13.53
CA ARG A 189 22.23 -16.25 13.42
C ARG A 189 22.64 -16.83 14.77
N ARG A 190 22.64 -16.03 15.83
CA ARG A 190 22.98 -16.45 17.20
C ARG A 190 22.12 -17.62 17.67
N TYR A 191 20.85 -17.61 17.28
CA TYR A 191 19.93 -18.69 17.60
C TYR A 191 19.94 -19.84 16.58
N GLY A 192 20.63 -19.71 15.45
CA GLY A 192 20.66 -20.72 14.39
C GLY A 192 19.34 -20.81 13.61
N ALA A 193 18.56 -19.74 13.58
CA ALA A 193 17.34 -19.67 12.79
C ALA A 193 17.68 -19.52 11.29
N THR A 194 17.05 -20.34 10.44
CA THR A 194 17.10 -20.12 8.99
C THR A 194 16.21 -18.93 8.65
N ARG A 195 16.61 -18.12 7.66
CA ARG A 195 15.91 -16.88 7.33
C ARG A 195 16.00 -16.50 5.85
N HIS A 196 14.98 -15.79 5.40
CA HIS A 196 14.91 -15.10 4.12
C HIS A 196 14.59 -13.63 4.41
N ILE A 197 15.36 -12.73 3.81
CA ILE A 197 15.26 -11.29 4.01
C ILE A 197 14.94 -10.69 2.65
N VAL A 198 13.86 -9.92 2.59
CA VAL A 198 13.40 -9.28 1.35
C VAL A 198 13.30 -7.77 1.57
N PRO A 199 13.89 -6.94 0.68
CA PRO A 199 13.66 -5.51 0.68
C PRO A 199 12.20 -5.20 0.37
N ILE A 200 11.56 -4.36 1.17
CA ILE A 200 10.22 -3.86 0.89
C ILE A 200 10.16 -2.34 1.11
N TRP A 201 9.19 -1.70 0.47
CA TRP A 201 8.81 -0.33 0.74
C TRP A 201 7.39 -0.33 1.27
N SER A 202 7.17 0.30 2.42
CA SER A 202 5.83 0.39 3.00
C SER A 202 5.74 1.61 3.91
N GLN A 203 4.52 2.08 4.13
CA GLN A 203 4.22 3.02 5.20
C GLN A 203 4.30 2.26 6.54
N ARG A 204 4.75 2.94 7.60
CA ARG A 204 4.64 2.36 8.94
C ARG A 204 3.15 2.24 9.30
N PRO A 205 2.72 1.10 9.88
CA PRO A 205 1.34 0.92 10.34
C PRO A 205 0.98 1.85 11.49
#